data_AF-A0A350KLL1-F1
#
_entry.id   AF-A0A350KLL1-F1
#
_cell.length_a   1.000
_cell.length_b   1.000
_cell.length_c   1.000
_cell.angle_alpha   90.00
_cell.angle_beta   90.00
_cell.angle_gamma   90.00
#
_symmetry.space_group_name_H-M   'P 1'
#
loop_
_entity.id
_entity.type
_entity.pdbx_description
1 polymer ?
#
loop_
_entity_poly.entity_id
_entity_poly.type
_entity_poly.pdbx_seq_one_letter_code
_entity_poly.pdbx_strand_id
1 'polypeptide(L)' 'MRVKIKPVGKKRVLDPATKTPIPENGVSVELTTYWRRRAASGEVEIITEKKGK' A
#
# COMPACT_ATOMS: atom_id res chain seq x y z
N MET A 1 0.13 11.63 -5.69
CA MET A 1 1.07 10.66 -6.32
C MET A 1 0.49 9.27 -6.12
N ARG A 2 0.35 8.45 -7.18
CA ARG A 2 -0.13 7.07 -7.03
C ARG A 2 1.05 6.12 -6.90
N VAL A 3 0.91 5.12 -6.04
CA VAL A 3 1.91 4.08 -5.81
C VAL A 3 1.22 2.72 -5.82
N LYS A 4 1.96 1.69 -6.22
CA LYS A 4 1.49 0.31 -6.03
C LYS A 4 1.86 -0.11 -4.62
N ILE A 5 0.89 -0.58 -3.84
CA ILE A 5 1.13 -1.16 -2.52
C ILE A 5 0.74 -2.63 -2.52
N LYS A 6 1.42 -3.45 -1.73
CA LYS A 6 0.99 -4.82 -1.43
C LYS A 6 0.99 -5.05 0.09
N PRO A 7 0.16 -5.95 0.63
CA PRO A 7 0.26 -6.37 2.02
C PRO A 7 1.59 -7.10 2.24
N VAL A 8 2.17 -6.96 3.44
CA VAL A 8 3.36 -7.71 3.84
C VAL A 8 2.92 -9.03 4.51
N GLY A 9 3.35 -10.15 3.94
CA GLY A 9 2.99 -11.48 4.41
C GLY A 9 1.50 -11.79 4.23
N LYS A 10 0.91 -12.55 5.17
CA LYS A 10 -0.53 -12.91 5.18
C LYS A 10 -1.41 -11.85 5.88
N LYS A 11 -0.92 -10.61 6.02
CA LYS A 11 -1.67 -9.54 6.70
C LYS A 11 -2.82 -9.08 5.81
N ARG A 12 -4.04 -9.13 6.35
CA ARG A 12 -5.23 -8.61 5.69
C ARG A 12 -5.34 -7.11 5.95
N VAL A 13 -4.80 -6.30 5.05
CA VAL A 13 -4.93 -4.84 5.10
C VAL A 13 -6.16 -4.41 4.31
N LEU A 14 -7.04 -3.61 4.90
CA LEU A 14 -8.19 -3.04 4.21
C LEU A 14 -7.86 -1.66 3.66
N ASP A 15 -8.35 -1.39 2.46
CA ASP A 15 -8.38 -0.04 1.90
C ASP A 15 -9.38 0.81 2.72
N PRO A 16 -8.98 1.96 3.26
CA PRO A 16 -9.87 2.81 4.04
C PRO A 16 -11.01 3.42 3.20
N ALA A 17 -10.84 3.57 1.89
CA ALA A 17 -11.85 4.15 1.00
C ALA A 17 -12.90 3.13 0.55
N THR A 18 -12.45 1.96 0.07
CA THR A 18 -13.36 0.94 -0.47
C THR A 18 -13.78 -0.10 0.57
N LYS A 19 -13.13 -0.14 1.73
CA LYS A 19 -13.28 -1.18 2.77
C LYS A 19 -12.99 -2.60 2.26
N THR A 20 -12.36 -2.73 1.09
CA THR A 20 -11.98 -4.01 0.50
C THR A 20 -10.56 -4.39 0.92
N PRO A 21 -10.26 -5.68 1.12
CA PRO A 21 -8.90 -6.12 1.36
C PRO A 21 -8.01 -5.84 0.15
N ILE A 22 -6.80 -5.36 0.44
CA ILE A 22 -5.73 -5.19 -0.53
C ILE A 22 -5.31 -6.58 -1.02
N PRO A 23 -5.32 -6.85 -2.33
CA PRO A 23 -4.91 -8.13 -2.88
C PRO A 23 -3.42 -8.37 -2.63
N GLU A 24 -3.02 -9.63 -2.48
CA GLU A 24 -1.60 -10.01 -2.25
C GLU A 24 -0.68 -9.56 -3.40
N ASN A 25 -1.22 -9.53 -4.63
CA ASN A 25 -0.53 -9.04 -5.83
C ASN A 25 -0.35 -7.51 -5.85
N GLY A 26 -0.92 -6.82 -4.85
CA GLY A 26 -0.91 -5.38 -4.69
C GLY A 26 -1.91 -4.61 -5.55
N VAL A 27 -2.14 -3.35 -5.18
CA VAL A 27 -3.08 -2.44 -5.83
C VAL A 27 -2.51 -1.03 -5.89
N SER A 28 -2.91 -0.27 -6.91
CA SER A 28 -2.50 1.11 -7.12
C SER A 28 -3.39 2.07 -6.35
N VAL A 29 -2.85 2.62 -5.26
CA VAL A 29 -3.54 3.58 -4.39
C VAL A 29 -2.91 4.96 -4.52
N GLU A 30 -3.64 5.98 -4.08
CA GLU A 30 -3.04 7.29 -3.86
C GLU A 30 -2.17 7.26 -2.60
N LEU A 31 -0.95 7.79 -2.70
CA LEU A 31 -0.01 7.86 -1.58
C LEU A 31 -0.47 8.95 -0.59
N THR A 32 -1.31 8.53 0.36
CA THR A 32 -1.76 9.35 1.48
C THR A 32 -0.92 9.09 2.74
N THR A 33 -1.08 9.95 3.75
CA THR A 33 -0.43 9.75 5.07
C THR A 33 -0.82 8.42 5.71
N TYR A 34 -2.02 7.91 5.45
CA TYR A 34 -2.47 6.59 5.91
C TYR A 34 -1.58 5.46 5.40
N TRP A 35 -1.34 5.42 4.08
CA TRP A 35 -0.51 4.37 3.47
C TRP A 35 0.95 4.48 3.86
N ARG A 36 1.48 5.70 4.04
CA ARG A 36 2.83 5.93 4.57
C ARG A 36 2.98 5.36 5.99
N ARG A 37 2.01 5.58 6.87
CA ARG A 37 2.03 5.02 8.24
C ARG A 37 1.99 3.50 8.23
N ARG A 38 1.10 2.88 7.43
CA ARG A 38 1.01 1.42 7.29
C ARG A 38 2.30 0.82 6.74
N ALA A 39 2.96 1.52 5.81
CA ALA A 39 4.24 1.10 5.29
C ALA A 39 5.34 1.15 6.35
N ALA A 40 5.40 2.24 7.13
CA ALA A 40 6.33 2.36 8.25
C ALA A 40 6.08 1.31 9.36
N SER A 41 4.83 0.92 9.59
CA SER A 41 4.46 -0.16 10.52
C SER A 41 4.72 -1.58 9.97
N GLY A 42 5.19 -1.72 8.73
CA GLY A 42 5.44 -3.03 8.11
C GLY A 42 4.16 -3.83 7.83
N GLU A 43 3.05 -3.15 7.60
CA GLU A 43 1.78 -3.78 7.21
C GLU A 43 1.61 -3.86 5.69
N VAL A 44 2.11 -2.86 4.98
CA VAL A 44 2.15 -2.82 3.52
C VAL A 44 3.54 -2.45 3.03
N GLU A 45 3.87 -2.85 1.81
CA GLU A 45 5.10 -2.46 1.13
C GLU A 45 4.74 -1.54 -0.05
N ILE A 46 5.36 -0.37 -0.12
CA ILE A 46 5.18 0.58 -1.22
C ILE A 46 6.14 0.21 -2.34
N ILE A 47 5.60 -0.41 -3.39
CA ILE A 47 6.28 -0.69 -4.65
C ILE A 47 6.09 0.56 -5.54
N THR A 48 6.77 1.65 -5.22
CA THR A 48 6.82 2.78 -6.15
C THR A 48 7.71 2.37 -7.33
N GLU A 49 7.23 2.52 -8.56
CA GLU A 49 8.16 2.72 -9.66
C GLU A 49 8.90 4.03 -9.37
N LYS A 50 10.22 3.93 -9.29
CA LYS A 50 11.14 5.02 -9.03
C LYS A 50 10.76 6.24 -9.88
N LYS A 51 10.56 7.41 -9.26
CA LYS A 51 11.07 8.61 -9.93
C LYS A 51 12.56 8.68 -9.58
N GLY A 52 13.36 8.43 -10.61
CA GLY A 52 14.80 8.58 -10.56
C GLY A 52 15.20 9.95 -10.03
N LYS A 53 16.32 9.88 -9.32
CA LYS A 53 17.31 10.91 -8.99
C LYS A 53 17.15 12.27 -9.69
#